data_AF-A0A9E2I1L1-F1
#
_entry.id   AF-A0A9E2I1L1-F1
#
_cell.length_a   1.000
_cell.length_b   1.000
_cell.length_c   1.000
_cell.angle_alpha   90.00
_cell.angle_beta   90.00
_cell.angle_gamma   90.00
#
_symmetry.space_group_name_H-M   'P 1'
#
loop_
_entity.id
_entity.type
_entity.pdbx_description
1 polymer ?
#
loop_
_entity_poly.entity_id
_entity_poly.type
_entity_poly.pdbx_seq_one_letter_code
_entity_poly.pdbx_strand_id
1 'polypeptide(L)' 'MYITIEQAPTDEQIKQFNMKLSEEDTYINYKVEISQFDETLRKAFIETFKIDTAAIEGKKFIILTRFVEI' A
#
# COMPACT_ATOMS: atom_id res chain seq x y z
N MET A 1 -7.72 -11.41 3.05
CA MET A 1 -7.75 -10.92 1.67
C MET A 1 -6.92 -9.64 1.58
N TYR A 2 -6.14 -9.51 0.52
CA TYR A 2 -5.35 -8.32 0.20
C TYR A 2 -5.74 -7.81 -1.19
N ILE A 3 -5.37 -6.58 -1.50
CA ILE A 3 -5.43 -6.03 -2.86
C ILE A 3 -4.01 -5.67 -3.30
N THR A 4 -3.75 -5.81 -4.59
CA THR A 4 -2.49 -5.40 -5.21
C THR A 4 -2.72 -4.15 -6.04
N ILE A 5 -1.87 -3.14 -5.87
CA ILE A 5 -1.92 -1.90 -6.63
C ILE A 5 -0.56 -1.71 -7.29
N GLU A 6 -0.54 -1.54 -8.60
CA GLU A 6 0.68 -1.33 -9.39
C GLU A 6 1.14 0.13 -9.28
N GLN A 7 1.55 0.54 -8.08
CA GLN A 7 2.03 1.88 -7.80
C GLN A 7 3.16 1.85 -6.80
N ALA A 8 4.25 2.55 -7.11
CA ALA A 8 5.37 2.70 -6.20
C ALA A 8 5.09 3.83 -5.20
N PRO A 9 5.11 3.56 -3.88
CA PRO A 9 5.09 4.62 -2.88
C PRO A 9 6.43 5.36 -2.83
N THR A 10 6.42 6.61 -2.38
CA THR A 10 7.63 7.38 -2.07
C THR A 10 8.19 7.02 -0.69
N ASP A 11 9.47 7.34 -0.43
CA ASP A 11 10.10 7.10 0.88
C ASP A 11 9.34 7.74 2.05
N GLU A 12 8.77 8.93 1.84
CA GLU A 12 7.92 9.60 2.83
C GLU A 12 6.64 8.82 3.10
N GLN A 13 5.98 8.31 2.05
CA GLN A 13 4.77 7.49 2.18
C GLN A 13 5.07 6.16 2.86
N ILE A 14 6.19 5.51 2.53
CA ILE A 14 6.64 4.27 3.18
C ILE A 14 6.76 4.47 4.69
N LYS A 15 7.36 5.59 5.13
CA LYS A 15 7.50 5.93 6.54
C LYS A 15 6.15 6.31 7.17
N GLN A 16 5.38 7.18 6.52
CA GLN A 16 4.09 7.67 7.02
C GLN A 16 3.09 6.53 7.26
N PHE A 17 3.05 5.57 6.34
CA PHE A 17 2.13 4.45 6.37
C PHE A 17 2.75 3.19 6.99
N ASN A 18 3.97 3.29 7.52
CA ASN A 18 4.73 2.20 8.12
C ASN A 18 4.75 0.94 7.23
N MET A 19 5.01 1.14 5.93
CA MET A 19 4.98 0.07 4.94
C MET A 19 6.19 -0.85 5.10
N LYS A 20 5.95 -2.15 4.98
CA LYS A 20 7.00 -3.17 4.94
C LYS A 20 7.38 -3.46 3.51
N LEU A 21 8.64 -3.19 3.19
CA LEU A 21 9.23 -3.43 1.89
C LEU A 21 9.70 -4.88 1.78
N SER A 22 9.45 -5.50 0.63
CA SER A 22 9.87 -6.86 0.29
C SER A 22 10.31 -6.86 -1.17
N GLU A 23 11.60 -7.01 -1.40
CA GLU A 23 12.20 -7.01 -2.74
C GLU A 23 12.31 -8.44 -3.24
N GLU A 24 11.90 -8.64 -4.49
CA GLU A 24 12.07 -9.89 -5.23
C GLU A 24 12.79 -9.56 -6.54
N ASP A 25 13.29 -10.58 -7.25
CA ASP A 25 14.15 -10.40 -8.43
C ASP A 25 13.51 -9.53 -9.55
N THR A 26 12.19 -9.44 -9.61
CA THR A 26 11.45 -8.77 -10.70
C THR A 26 10.44 -7.71 -10.23
N TYR A 27 10.20 -7.61 -8.93
CA TYR A 27 9.25 -6.66 -8.36
C TYR A 27 9.58 -6.34 -6.90
N ILE A 28 9.14 -5.15 -6.47
CA ILE A 28 9.20 -4.71 -5.08
C ILE A 28 7.76 -4.61 -4.57
N ASN A 29 7.48 -5.32 -3.48
CA ASN A 29 6.21 -5.27 -2.78
C ASN A 29 6.33 -4.40 -1.53
N TYR A 30 5.40 -3.47 -1.37
CA TYR A 30 5.22 -2.63 -0.19
C TYR A 30 3.92 -3.03 0.48
N LYS A 31 4.02 -3.81 1.56
CA LYS A 31 2.89 -4.27 2.33
C LYS A 31 2.54 -3.26 3.41
N VAL A 32 1.27 -2.88 3.47
CA VAL A 32 0.74 -1.96 4.48
C VAL A 32 -0.44 -2.59 5.23
N GLU A 33 -0.48 -2.40 6.54
CA GLU A 33 -1.53 -2.93 7.42
C GLU A 33 -2.57 -1.84 7.71
N ILE A 34 -3.55 -1.72 6.81
CA ILE A 34 -4.61 -0.72 6.94
C ILE A 34 -5.59 -0.98 8.09
N SER A 35 -5.59 -2.19 8.66
CA SER A 35 -6.42 -2.48 9.84
C SER A 35 -5.96 -1.75 11.09
N GLN A 36 -4.72 -1.24 11.12
CA GLN A 36 -4.20 -0.43 12.21
C GLN A 36 -4.35 1.08 11.94
N PHE A 37 -4.92 1.47 10.79
CA PHE A 37 -5.04 2.88 10.44
C PHE A 37 -6.25 3.49 11.13
N ASP A 38 -6.02 4.64 11.75
CA ASP A 38 -7.11 5.53 12.16
C ASP A 38 -7.85 6.07 10.91
N GLU A 39 -9.08 6.53 11.09
CA GLU A 39 -9.91 7.02 9.97
C GLU A 39 -9.22 8.11 9.14
N THR A 40 -8.46 8.99 9.79
CA THR A 40 -7.68 10.05 9.12
C THR A 40 -6.55 9.47 8.26
N LEU A 41 -5.76 8.54 8.80
CA LEU A 41 -4.65 7.93 8.08
C LEU A 41 -5.16 7.05 6.93
N ARG A 42 -6.30 6.39 7.13
CA ARG A 42 -6.98 5.58 6.11
C ARG A 42 -7.49 6.44 4.96
N LYS A 43 -8.13 7.58 5.24
CA LYS A 43 -8.54 8.55 4.20
C LYS A 43 -7.33 9.09 3.43
N ALA A 44 -6.30 9.52 4.15
CA ALA A 44 -5.07 10.01 3.53
C ALA A 44 -4.44 8.94 2.61
N PHE A 45 -4.39 7.68 3.04
CA PHE A 45 -3.88 6.57 2.23
C PHE A 45 -4.72 6.35 0.97
N ILE A 46 -6.05 6.29 1.11
CA ILE A 46 -6.98 6.17 -0.02
C ILE A 46 -6.77 7.29 -1.03
N GLU A 47 -6.72 8.55 -0.58
CA GLU A 47 -6.56 9.71 -1.43
C GLU A 47 -5.20 9.74 -2.12
N THR A 48 -4.14 9.38 -1.39
CA THR A 48 -2.76 9.34 -1.90
C THR A 48 -2.60 8.35 -3.04
N PHE A 49 -3.13 7.14 -2.88
CA PHE A 49 -3.00 6.05 -3.84
C PHE A 49 -4.23 5.93 -4.77
N LYS A 50 -5.17 6.89 -4.70
CA LYS A 50 -6.43 6.92 -5.45
C LYS A 50 -7.17 5.57 -5.44
N ILE A 51 -7.22 4.94 -4.28
CA ILE A 51 -7.79 3.60 -4.11
C ILE A 51 -9.30 3.72 -3.90
N ASP A 52 -10.08 2.85 -4.51
CA ASP A 52 -11.51 2.81 -4.21
C ASP A 52 -11.75 2.40 -2.75
N THR A 53 -12.59 3.15 -2.02
CA THR A 53 -12.87 2.89 -0.60
C THR A 53 -13.49 1.50 -0.40
N ALA A 54 -14.32 1.06 -1.36
CA ALA A 54 -14.92 -0.27 -1.35
C ALA A 54 -13.88 -1.37 -1.59
N ALA A 55 -12.81 -1.09 -2.33
CA ALA A 55 -11.72 -2.05 -2.55
C ALA A 55 -10.95 -2.37 -1.25
N ILE A 56 -10.93 -1.42 -0.31
CA ILE A 56 -10.24 -1.57 0.98
C ILE A 56 -11.18 -1.91 2.14
N GLU A 57 -12.49 -1.90 1.90
CA GLU A 57 -13.48 -2.22 2.92
C GLU A 57 -13.39 -3.69 3.33
N GLY A 58 -13.27 -3.95 4.63
CA GLY A 58 -13.05 -5.30 5.17
C GLY A 58 -11.68 -5.94 4.86
N LYS A 59 -10.75 -5.20 4.23
CA LYS A 59 -9.37 -5.67 4.02
C LYS A 59 -8.50 -5.28 5.22
N LYS A 60 -7.56 -6.16 5.56
CA LYS A 60 -6.58 -5.91 6.63
C LYS A 60 -5.25 -5.39 6.10
N PHE A 61 -4.89 -5.80 4.89
CA PHE A 61 -3.61 -5.49 4.27
C PHE A 61 -3.81 -5.07 2.82
N ILE A 62 -2.93 -4.19 2.38
CA ILE A 62 -2.79 -3.77 0.99
C ILE A 62 -1.34 -4.00 0.59
N ILE A 63 -1.13 -4.44 -0.64
CA ILE A 63 0.20 -4.61 -1.22
C ILE A 63 0.29 -3.67 -2.40
N LEU A 64 1.23 -2.75 -2.35
CA LEU A 64 1.62 -1.93 -3.47
C LEU A 64 2.79 -2.64 -4.16
N THR A 65 2.70 -2.90 -5.45
CA THR A 65 3.74 -3.61 -6.21
C THR A 65 4.33 -2.66 -7.23
N ARG A 66 5.65 -2.60 -7.29
CA ARG A 66 6.40 -1.93 -8.35
C ARG A 66 7.20 -2.98 -9.10
N PHE A 67 6.97 -3.11 -10.41
CA PHE A 67 7.84 -3.92 -11.25
C PHE A 67 9.17 -3.20 -11.46
N VAL A 68 10.27 -3.94 -11.31
CA VAL A 68 11.61 -3.46 -11.63
C VAL A 68 11.90 -4.09 -12.98
N GLU A 69 11.83 -3.30 -14.06
CA GLU A 69 12.29 -3.77 -15.37
C GLU A 69 13.77 -4.15 -15.23
N ILE A 70 14.06 -5.40 -15.57
CA ILE A 70 15.40 -6.00 -15.58
C ILE A 70 16.15 -5.56 -16.83
#